data_AF-A0A7S1CYT4-F1
#
_entry.id   AF-A0A7S1CYT4-F1
#
_cell.length_a   1.000
_cell.length_b   1.000
_cell.length_c   1.000
_cell.angle_alpha   90.00
_cell.angle_beta   90.00
_cell.angle_gamma   90.00
#
_symmetry.space_group_name_H-M   'P 1'
#
loop_
_entity.id
_entity.type
_entity.pdbx_description
1 polymer ?
#
loop_
_entity_poly.entity_id
_entity_poly.type
_entity_poly.pdbx_seq_one_letter_code
_entity_poly.pdbx_strand_id
1 'polypeptide(L)'
;MTTEEVELTILRTSDASKAQVAISTQKTLNDLKAGISRSTLGPIDPTYQRLFHLGRELKSGGRSLSKLGLGRLGNFVVHLHSTQPEAVELLSDDEGAKAPASAVIDLLEDSDDEVAVIDNPPRKRQRA
;
A
#
# COMPACT_ATOMS: atom_id res chain seq x y z
N MET A 1 2.78 10.30 31.78
CA MET A 1 3.36 10.14 30.42
C MET A 1 2.97 11.37 29.64
N THR A 2 3.93 12.21 29.28
CA THR A 2 3.67 13.46 28.53
C THR A 2 3.23 13.13 27.10
N THR A 3 2.21 13.83 26.62
CA THR A 3 1.73 13.72 25.25
C THR A 3 2.61 14.62 24.40
N GLU A 4 3.65 14.07 23.77
CA GLU A 4 4.46 14.84 22.82
C GLU A 4 3.74 14.90 21.47
N GLU A 5 3.28 16.10 21.11
CA GLU A 5 2.91 16.41 19.73
C GLU A 5 4.18 16.71 18.92
N VAL A 6 4.28 16.09 17.75
CA VAL A 6 5.39 16.29 16.83
C VAL A 6 4.86 16.69 15.46
N GLU A 7 5.55 17.62 14.83
CA GLU A 7 5.26 18.03 13.47
C GLU A 7 6.13 17.22 12.51
N LEU A 8 5.49 16.33 11.74
CA LEU A 8 6.17 15.49 10.76
C LEU A 8 6.09 16.13 9.38
N THR A 9 7.23 16.16 8.67
CA THR A 9 7.27 16.47 7.24
C THR A 9 7.14 15.18 6.46
N ILE A 10 6.03 15.02 5.73
CA ILE A 10 5.79 13.90 4.84
C ILE A 10 6.24 14.30 3.43
N LEU A 11 7.20 13.55 2.87
CA LEU A 11 7.73 13.75 1.53
C LEU A 11 7.24 12.62 0.63
N ARG A 12 6.44 12.94 -0.40
CA ARG A 12 6.05 11.96 -1.40
C ARG A 12 7.21 11.72 -2.37
N THR A 13 7.57 10.46 -2.52
CA THR A 13 8.76 10.04 -3.26
C THR A 13 8.63 10.17 -4.77
N SER A 14 7.41 10.17 -5.32
CA SER A 14 7.16 10.23 -6.77
C SER A 14 7.35 11.63 -7.36
N ASP A 15 6.94 12.67 -6.63
CA ASP A 15 6.86 14.05 -7.13
C ASP A 15 7.57 15.06 -6.21
N ALA A 16 8.25 14.57 -5.16
CA ALA A 16 8.88 15.38 -4.12
C ALA A 16 7.93 16.37 -3.40
N SER A 17 6.62 16.18 -3.53
CA SER A 17 5.63 17.01 -2.82
C SER A 17 5.73 16.80 -1.31
N LYS A 18 5.45 17.86 -0.55
CA LYS A 18 5.61 17.87 0.90
C LYS A 18 4.29 18.27 1.57
N ALA A 19 4.00 17.65 2.70
CA ALA A 19 2.97 18.09 3.62
C ALA A 19 3.47 18.01 5.05
N GLN A 20 3.04 18.94 5.89
CA GLN A 20 3.27 18.89 7.33
C GLN A 20 2.06 18.25 8.00
N VAL A 21 2.32 17.30 8.90
CA VAL A 21 1.29 16.59 9.67
C VAL A 21 1.67 16.64 11.14
N ALA A 22 0.91 17.41 11.91
CA ALA A 22 1.00 17.43 13.36
C ALA A 22 0.30 16.18 13.94
N ILE A 23 1.02 15.39 14.74
CA ILE A 23 0.49 14.18 15.34
C ILE A 23 1.13 13.87 16.70
N SER A 24 0.33 13.35 17.64
CA SER A 24 0.84 12.85 18.92
C SER A 24 1.63 11.57 18.73
N THR A 25 2.79 11.46 19.38
CA THR A 25 3.65 10.26 19.34
C THR A 25 3.03 9.01 19.98
N GLN A 26 1.93 9.18 20.73
CA GLN A 26 1.17 8.08 21.32
C GLN A 26 0.20 7.43 20.31
N LYS A 27 -0.16 8.16 19.24
CA LYS A 27 -1.01 7.62 18.17
C LYS A 27 -0.29 6.53 17.40
N THR A 28 -1.06 5.76 16.64
CA THR A 28 -0.58 4.61 15.87
C THR A 28 -0.11 5.02 14.48
N LEU A 29 0.60 4.11 13.80
CA LEU A 29 0.95 4.29 12.39
C LEU A 29 -0.29 4.41 11.49
N ASN A 30 -1.37 3.69 11.83
CA ASN A 30 -2.64 3.80 11.09
C ASN A 30 -3.24 5.21 11.19
N ASP A 31 -3.15 5.84 12.36
CA ASP A 31 -3.62 7.22 12.54
C ASP A 31 -2.82 8.21 11.69
N LEU A 32 -1.51 8.00 11.59
CA LEU A 32 -0.65 8.81 10.70
C LEU A 32 -1.05 8.64 9.24
N LYS A 33 -1.24 7.40 8.78
CA LYS A 33 -1.70 7.10 7.41
C LYS A 33 -3.04 7.75 7.09
N ALA A 34 -3.99 7.68 8.02
CA ALA A 34 -5.28 8.35 7.89
C ALA A 34 -5.16 9.89 7.90
N GLY A 35 -4.17 10.45 8.61
CA GLY A 35 -3.83 11.87 8.53
C GLY A 35 -3.31 12.26 7.14
N ILE A 36 -2.42 11.44 6.57
CA ILE A 36 -1.85 11.65 5.23
C ILE A 36 -2.93 11.58 4.15
N SER A 37 -3.87 10.64 4.21
CA SER A 37 -4.99 10.53 3.26
C SER A 37 -5.86 11.79 3.18
N ARG A 38 -5.88 12.59 4.25
CA ARG A 38 -6.66 13.84 4.34
C ARG A 38 -5.83 15.08 4.04
N SER A 39 -4.55 14.90 3.74
CA SER A 39 -3.61 16.00 3.46
C SER A 39 -3.61 16.40 1.99
N THR A 40 -2.83 17.44 1.67
CA THR A 40 -2.58 17.89 0.30
C THR A 40 -1.78 16.89 -0.54
N LEU A 41 -1.29 15.79 0.06
CA LEU A 41 -0.63 14.71 -0.67
C LEU A 41 -1.59 13.83 -1.49
N GLY A 42 -2.87 14.22 -1.52
CA GLY A 42 -3.90 13.54 -2.29
C GLY A 42 -4.57 12.40 -1.52
N PRO A 43 -5.75 11.96 -1.98
CA PRO A 43 -6.50 10.88 -1.36
C PRO A 43 -5.85 9.54 -1.67
N ILE A 44 -4.75 9.23 -0.98
CA ILE A 44 -4.10 7.93 -1.06
C ILE A 44 -4.70 7.06 0.05
N ASP A 45 -5.28 5.92 -0.31
CA ASP A 45 -5.82 4.98 0.68
C ASP A 45 -4.69 4.48 1.61
N PRO A 46 -4.90 4.40 2.94
CA PRO A 46 -3.90 3.89 3.89
C PRO A 46 -3.28 2.54 3.54
N THR A 47 -3.99 1.68 2.79
CA THR A 47 -3.51 0.39 2.31
C THR A 47 -2.41 0.52 1.25
N TYR A 48 -2.49 1.52 0.38
CA TYR A 48 -1.49 1.82 -0.65
C TYR A 48 -0.34 2.71 -0.16
N GLN A 49 -0.42 3.19 1.08
CA GLN A 49 0.65 4.01 1.67
C GLN A 49 1.75 3.15 2.27
N ARG A 50 2.96 3.27 1.72
CA ARG A 50 4.18 2.74 2.33
C ARG A 50 5.00 3.90 2.89
N LEU A 51 5.25 3.86 4.20
CA LEU A 51 5.95 4.93 4.91
C LEU A 51 7.35 4.47 5.30
N PHE A 52 8.35 5.32 5.02
CA PHE A 52 9.74 5.05 5.34
C PHE A 52 10.32 6.15 6.23
N HIS A 53 11.00 5.75 7.30
CA HIS A 53 11.69 6.65 8.21
C HIS A 53 13.12 6.13 8.40
N LEU A 54 14.12 7.00 8.16
CA LEU A 54 15.55 6.66 8.25
C LEU A 54 15.92 5.38 7.45
N GLY A 55 15.42 5.27 6.23
CA GLY A 55 15.68 4.13 5.34
C GLY A 55 14.96 2.84 5.71
N ARG A 56 14.10 2.83 6.73
CA ARG A 56 13.33 1.66 7.17
C ARG A 56 11.85 1.84 6.89
N GLU A 57 11.22 0.81 6.34
CA GLU A 57 9.77 0.77 6.16
C GLU A 57 9.04 0.55 7.49
N LEU A 58 8.02 1.36 7.75
CA LEU A 58 7.13 1.24 8.89
C LEU A 58 5.98 0.28 8.54
N LYS A 59 6.05 -0.97 9.01
CA LYS A 59 5.05 -2.01 8.67
C LYS A 59 3.99 -2.23 9.75
N SER A 60 4.31 -1.97 11.02
CA SER A 60 3.43 -2.31 12.14
C SER A 60 2.38 -1.22 12.40
N GLY A 61 1.22 -1.35 11.75
CA GLY A 61 0.09 -0.40 11.82
C GLY A 61 -0.35 -0.01 13.25
N GLY A 62 -0.44 -0.98 14.16
CA GLY A 62 -0.91 -0.76 15.54
C GLY A 62 0.15 -0.30 16.55
N ARG A 63 1.41 -0.15 16.14
CA ARG A 63 2.46 0.37 17.05
C ARG A 63 2.35 1.90 17.13
N SER A 64 2.62 2.43 18.32
CA SER A 64 2.71 3.87 18.51
C SER A 64 3.89 4.45 17.72
N LEU A 65 3.75 5.70 17.26
CA LEU A 65 4.81 6.39 16.52
C LEU A 65 6.10 6.50 17.34
N SER A 66 6.00 6.71 18.65
CA SER A 66 7.14 6.68 19.59
C SER A 66 7.90 5.36 19.57
N LYS A 67 7.20 4.22 19.53
CA LYS A 67 7.81 2.88 19.45
C LYS A 67 8.43 2.61 18.08
N LEU A 68 7.97 3.31 17.04
CA LEU A 68 8.56 3.28 15.70
C LEU A 68 9.75 4.25 15.55
N GLY A 69 10.10 4.98 16.62
CA GLY A 69 11.23 5.89 16.65
C GLY A 69 10.96 7.27 16.05
N LEU A 70 9.70 7.59 15.73
CA LEU A 70 9.30 8.93 15.30
C LEU A 70 9.28 9.87 16.50
N GLY A 71 9.89 11.04 16.35
CA GLY A 71 9.98 12.08 17.40
C GLY A 71 11.21 12.01 18.31
N ARG A 72 12.02 10.94 18.25
CA ARG A 72 13.15 10.74 19.18
C ARG A 72 14.47 11.42 18.79
N LEU A 73 14.71 11.61 17.49
CA LEU A 73 16.04 11.96 16.96
C LEU A 73 16.11 13.34 16.32
N GLY A 74 15.13 14.22 16.57
CA GLY A 74 15.02 15.52 15.88
C GLY A 74 14.81 15.43 14.36
N ASN A 75 14.71 14.21 13.82
CA ASN A 75 14.39 13.92 12.44
C ASN A 75 12.89 13.65 12.34
N PHE A 76 12.20 14.53 11.63
CA PHE A 76 10.75 14.49 11.49
C PHE A 76 10.31 14.21 10.05
N VAL A 77 11.23 13.77 9.19
CA VAL A 77 10.95 13.51 7.78
C VAL A 77 10.55 12.05 7.58
N VAL A 78 9.36 11.83 7.01
CA VAL A 78 8.85 10.52 6.61
C VAL A 78 8.64 10.52 5.11
N HIS A 79 9.15 9.49 4.44
CA HIS A 79 8.96 9.33 3.00
C HIS A 79 7.70 8.52 2.75
N LEU A 80 6.81 9.05 1.91
CA LEU A 80 5.61 8.40 1.44
C LEU A 80 5.86 7.83 0.03
N HIS A 81 5.60 6.54 -0.11
CA HIS A 81 5.55 5.87 -1.40
C HIS A 81 4.14 5.32 -1.59
N SER A 82 3.48 5.70 -2.70
CA SER A 82 2.17 5.18 -3.07
C SER A 82 2.36 3.95 -3.95
N THR A 83 1.68 2.86 -3.63
CA THR A 83 1.55 1.69 -4.49
C THR A 83 0.16 1.59 -5.11
N GLN A 84 -0.58 2.71 -5.14
CA GLN A 84 -1.88 2.76 -5.79
C GLN A 84 -1.67 2.53 -7.29
N PRO A 85 -2.46 1.66 -7.94
CA PRO A 85 -2.38 1.48 -9.38
C PRO A 85 -2.66 2.80 -10.09
N GLU A 86 -1.97 3.06 -11.19
CA GLU A 86 -2.26 4.19 -12.05
C GLU A 86 -3.71 4.08 -12.53
N ALA A 87 -4.49 5.13 -12.33
CA ALA A 87 -5.84 5.19 -12.85
C ALA A 87 -5.73 5.26 -14.37
N VAL A 88 -6.19 4.21 -15.07
CA VAL A 88 -6.39 4.27 -16.51
C VAL A 88 -7.60 5.16 -16.73
N GLU A 89 -7.39 6.36 -17.30
CA GLU A 89 -8.49 7.18 -17.80
C GLU A 89 -9.15 6.42 -18.95
N LEU A 90 -10.29 5.79 -18.67
CA LEU A 90 -11.19 5.33 -19.72
C LEU A 90 -11.78 6.59 -20.34
N LEU A 91 -11.13 7.09 -21.39
CA LEU A 91 -11.74 8.09 -22.26
C LEU A 91 -13.02 7.46 -22.82
N SER A 92 -14.16 8.01 -22.40
CA SER A 92 -15.46 7.71 -23.00
C SER A 92 -15.46 8.30 -24.40
N ASP A 93 -14.93 7.55 -25.38
CA ASP A 93 -15.16 7.81 -26.79
C ASP A 93 -16.59 7.36 -27.11
N ASP A 94 -17.56 8.24 -26.86
CA ASP A 94 -18.89 8.14 -27.45
C ASP A 94 -18.83 8.69 -28.88
N GLU A 95 -18.19 7.93 -29.77
CA GLU A 95 -18.47 8.01 -31.21
C GLU A 95 -18.64 6.59 -31.76
N GLY A 96 -19.84 6.34 -32.28
CA GLY A 96 -20.28 5.04 -32.78
C GLY A 96 -19.34 4.45 -33.83
N ALA A 97 -18.65 3.37 -33.46
CA ALA A 97 -17.94 2.51 -34.38
C ALA A 97 -18.46 1.07 -34.25
N LYS A 98 -18.91 0.54 -35.39
CA LYS A 98 -19.40 -0.82 -35.62
C LYS A 98 -18.67 -1.88 -34.79
N ALA A 99 -19.44 -2.77 -34.17
CA ALA A 99 -18.93 -4.03 -33.66
C ALA A 99 -18.11 -4.75 -34.75
N PRO A 100 -16.87 -5.19 -34.47
CA PRO A 100 -16.22 -6.15 -35.35
C PRO A 100 -16.95 -7.49 -35.19
N ALA A 101 -17.44 -7.99 -36.32
CA ALA A 101 -18.04 -9.30 -36.45
C ALA A 101 -17.06 -10.38 -35.96
N SER A 102 -17.57 -11.27 -35.09
CA SER A 102 -17.13 -12.66 -34.92
C SER A 102 -15.63 -12.92 -35.04
N ALA A 103 -14.89 -12.75 -33.94
CA ALA A 103 -13.67 -13.51 -33.76
C ALA A 103 -14.07 -14.98 -33.45
N VAL A 104 -14.09 -15.80 -34.49
CA VAL A 104 -14.13 -17.26 -34.38
C VAL A 104 -12.82 -17.67 -33.70
N ILE A 105 -12.91 -18.15 -32.46
CA ILE A 105 -11.77 -18.79 -31.79
C ILE A 105 -11.71 -20.21 -32.35
N ASP A 106 -10.74 -20.44 -33.23
CA ASP A 106 -10.39 -21.77 -33.73
C ASP A 106 -9.66 -22.51 -32.61
N LEU A 107 -10.37 -23.38 -31.90
CA LEU A 107 -9.80 -24.32 -30.92
C LEU A 107 -9.59 -25.67 -31.62
N LEU A 108 -8.41 -25.83 -32.21
CA LEU A 108 -7.78 -27.12 -32.49
C LEU A 108 -6.61 -27.26 -31.51
N GLU A 109 -6.23 -28.39 -30.94
CA GLU A 109 -6.76 -29.73 -30.69
C GLU A 109 -5.70 -30.35 -29.74
N ASP A 110 -6.11 -31.31 -28.91
CA ASP A 110 -5.29 -32.32 -28.23
C ASP A 110 -4.08 -31.92 -27.37
N SER A 111 -4.25 -32.03 -26.05
CA SER A 111 -3.28 -32.72 -25.18
C SER A 111 -4.00 -33.29 -23.97
N ASP A 112 -4.15 -34.61 -23.96
CA ASP A 112 -4.39 -35.42 -22.76
C ASP A 112 -3.21 -35.20 -21.80
N ASP A 113 -3.35 -34.28 -20.84
CA ASP A 113 -2.43 -34.16 -19.71
C ASP A 113 -3.13 -34.68 -18.45
N GLU A 114 -2.67 -35.84 -17.98
CA GLU A 114 -3.15 -36.49 -16.76
C GLU A 114 -2.97 -35.58 -15.53
N VAL A 115 -4.06 -35.40 -14.77
CA VAL A 115 -4.02 -34.67 -13.50
C VAL A 115 -3.52 -35.59 -12.39
N ALA A 116 -2.26 -35.49 -12.02
CA ALA A 116 -1.74 -36.19 -10.84
C ALA A 116 -2.34 -35.61 -9.55
N VAL A 117 -3.13 -36.40 -8.83
CA VAL A 117 -3.62 -36.08 -7.49
C VAL A 117 -2.45 -36.21 -6.51
N ILE A 118 -1.94 -35.09 -6.01
CA ILE A 118 -0.95 -35.08 -4.92
C ILE A 118 -1.70 -35.23 -3.60
N ASP A 119 -1.80 -36.47 -3.10
CA ASP A 119 -2.27 -36.75 -1.75
C ASP A 119 -1.24 -36.21 -0.74
N ASN A 120 -1.62 -35.17 -0.01
CA ASN A 120 -0.74 -34.55 0.98
C ASN A 120 -0.84 -35.37 2.29
N PRO A 121 0.23 -36.04 2.75
CA PRO A 121 0.13 -36.85 3.96
C PRO A 121 -0.09 -35.97 5.21
N PRO A 122 -0.85 -36.46 6.21
CA PRO A 122 -1.13 -35.68 7.41
C PRO A 122 0.16 -35.41 8.19
N ARG A 123 0.39 -34.13 8.50
CA ARG A 123 1.52 -33.64 9.32
C ARG A 123 1.57 -34.42 10.65
N LYS A 124 2.63 -35.21 10.85
CA LYS A 124 2.94 -35.82 12.15
C LYS A 124 3.05 -34.74 13.22
N ARG A 125 2.20 -34.82 14.25
CA ARG A 125 2.33 -34.07 15.49
C ARG A 125 3.62 -34.53 16.18
N GLN A 126 4.62 -33.66 16.28
CA GLN A 126 5.70 -33.88 17.26
C GLN A 126 5.13 -33.59 18.65
N ARG A 127 5.02 -34.65 19.47
CA ARG A 127 5.03 -34.55 20.92
C ARG A 127 6.41 -34.99 21.38
N ALA A 128 7.13 -34.08 22.02
CA ALA A 128 7.96 -34.27 23.21
C ALA A 128 8.51 -32.90 23.59
#